data_AF-A0A559KQJ8-F1
#
_entry.id   AF-A0A559KQJ8-F1
#
_cell.length_a   1.000
_cell.length_b   1.000
_cell.length_c   1.000
_cell.angle_alpha   90.00
_cell.angle_beta   90.00
_cell.angle_gamma   90.00
#
_symmetry.space_group_name_H-M   'P 1'
#
loop_
_entity.id
_entity.type
_entity.pdbx_description
1 polymer ?
#
loop_
_entity_poly.entity_id
_entity_poly.type
_entity_poly.pdbx_seq_one_letter_code
_entity_poly.pdbx_strand_id
1 'polypeptide(L)'
;MAKINDLMAVSSEAELRDVLDLLHEREGALIDKLDAPMKDSRDFRRGLGGLDSLHGDLDMQLIAARSIHRAMLSTAGDTAERLSTMIRALDMEKRRVEATLIVIEQAMELKACIAGLIGSMGAPQDWEAAANYLSLASNIPEDVIRGDFALAVVPSIEAPDPPMDYNPDYSQKPLWSIFKRI
;
A
#
# COMPACT_ATOMS: atom_id res chain seq x y z
N MET A 1 -79.20 20.01 28.29
CA MET A 1 -78.31 21.18 28.54
C MET A 1 -78.97 22.29 29.37
N ALA A 2 -80.26 22.61 29.21
CA ALA A 2 -80.91 23.68 29.98
C ALA A 2 -81.00 23.43 31.51
N LYS A 3 -81.14 22.19 31.98
CA LYS A 3 -81.26 21.84 33.41
C LYS A 3 -79.97 21.96 34.24
N ILE A 4 -78.77 21.99 33.62
CA ILE A 4 -77.49 22.11 34.35
C ILE A 4 -77.24 23.55 34.82
N ASN A 5 -77.69 24.54 34.03
CA ASN A 5 -77.46 25.95 34.32
C ASN A 5 -78.50 26.55 35.29
N ASP A 6 -79.53 25.79 35.65
CA ASP A 6 -80.63 26.29 36.48
C ASP A 6 -80.90 25.35 37.67
N LEU A 7 -79.95 25.34 38.60
CA LEU A 7 -80.05 24.64 39.89
C LEU A 7 -81.24 25.11 40.74
N MET A 8 -81.78 26.30 40.45
CA MET A 8 -82.91 26.92 41.14
C MET A 8 -84.27 26.37 40.69
N ALA A 9 -84.34 25.63 39.59
CA ALA A 9 -85.57 25.07 39.03
C ALA A 9 -85.83 23.61 39.46
N VAL A 10 -84.96 23.03 40.30
CA VAL A 10 -85.03 21.63 40.72
C VAL A 10 -86.00 21.48 41.89
N SER A 11 -87.04 20.64 41.73
CA SER A 11 -88.14 20.53 42.70
C SER A 11 -88.18 19.20 43.46
N SER A 12 -87.23 18.31 43.18
CA SER A 12 -87.20 16.92 43.67
C SER A 12 -85.76 16.44 43.93
N GLU A 13 -85.57 15.65 44.99
CA GLU A 13 -84.26 15.02 45.31
C GLU A 13 -83.75 14.14 44.16
N ALA A 14 -84.65 13.47 43.43
CA ALA A 14 -84.28 12.64 42.28
C ALA A 14 -83.72 13.48 41.13
N GLU A 15 -84.29 14.66 40.88
CA GLU A 15 -83.80 15.59 39.85
C GLU A 15 -82.45 16.20 40.23
N LEU A 16 -82.19 16.41 41.53
CA LEU A 16 -80.89 16.88 42.03
C LEU A 16 -79.79 15.84 41.84
N ARG A 17 -80.10 14.55 42.07
CA ARG A 17 -79.17 13.44 41.80
C ARG A 17 -78.86 13.30 40.31
N ASP A 18 -79.87 13.37 39.45
CA ASP A 18 -79.68 13.35 37.99
C ASP A 18 -78.77 14.49 37.50
N VAL A 19 -78.94 15.71 38.04
CA VAL A 19 -78.08 16.86 37.68
C VAL A 19 -76.66 16.66 38.20
N LEU A 20 -76.48 16.09 39.40
CA LEU A 20 -75.17 15.78 39.96
C LEU A 20 -74.45 14.69 39.14
N ASP A 21 -75.14 13.63 38.77
CA ASP A 21 -74.60 12.55 37.94
C ASP A 21 -74.16 13.08 36.57
N LEU A 22 -74.96 13.94 35.95
CA LEU A 22 -74.63 14.60 34.69
C LEU A 22 -73.44 15.57 34.82
N LEU A 23 -73.27 16.20 35.98
CA LEU A 23 -72.15 17.09 36.27
C LEU A 23 -70.85 16.30 36.49
N HIS A 24 -70.92 15.17 37.20
CA HIS A 24 -69.81 14.24 37.35
C HIS A 24 -69.40 13.60 36.02
N GLU A 25 -70.36 13.24 35.16
CA GLU A 25 -70.07 12.73 33.82
C GLU A 25 -69.34 13.78 32.97
N ARG A 26 -69.78 15.05 33.05
CA ARG A 26 -69.14 16.17 32.34
C ARG A 26 -67.76 16.50 32.92
N GLU A 27 -67.60 16.44 34.23
CA GLU A 27 -66.32 16.63 34.91
C GLU A 27 -65.32 15.55 34.49
N GLY A 28 -65.74 14.28 34.48
CA GLY A 28 -64.94 13.16 33.97
C GLY A 28 -64.52 13.36 32.51
N ALA A 29 -65.47 13.74 31.64
CA ALA A 29 -65.19 14.01 30.24
C ALA A 29 -64.22 15.20 30.02
N LEU A 30 -64.22 16.20 30.91
CA LEU A 30 -63.30 17.31 30.87
C LEU A 30 -61.90 16.92 31.37
N ILE A 31 -61.83 16.14 32.45
CA ILE A 31 -60.58 15.58 32.97
C ILE A 31 -59.91 14.75 31.88
N ASP A 32 -60.63 13.85 31.22
CA ASP A 32 -60.07 13.01 30.15
C ASP A 32 -59.56 13.84 28.96
N LYS A 33 -60.30 14.89 28.58
CA LYS A 33 -59.89 15.82 27.51
C LYS A 33 -58.64 16.63 27.84
N LEU A 34 -58.40 16.94 29.11
CA LEU A 34 -57.20 17.65 29.57
C LEU A 34 -56.02 16.70 29.75
N ASP A 35 -56.27 15.49 30.21
CA ASP A 35 -55.22 14.53 30.56
C ASP A 35 -54.55 13.93 29.32
N ALA A 36 -55.30 13.76 28.21
CA ALA A 36 -54.76 13.31 26.93
C ALA A 36 -53.66 14.22 26.34
N PRO A 37 -53.87 15.54 26.12
CA PRO A 37 -52.83 16.44 25.61
C PRO A 37 -51.69 16.66 26.61
N MET A 38 -51.95 16.57 27.92
CA MET A 38 -50.89 16.64 28.93
C MET A 38 -49.99 15.40 28.93
N LYS A 39 -50.51 14.21 28.61
CA LYS A 39 -49.70 13.00 28.40
C LYS A 39 -48.86 13.12 27.12
N ASP A 40 -49.49 13.53 26.02
CA ASP A 40 -48.81 13.71 24.73
C ASP A 40 -47.63 14.70 24.83
N SER A 41 -47.83 15.84 25.51
CA SER A 41 -46.75 16.81 25.75
C SER A 41 -45.61 16.25 26.60
N ARG A 42 -45.91 15.43 27.62
CA ARG A 42 -44.89 14.79 28.47
C ARG A 42 -44.08 13.76 27.69
N ASP A 43 -44.75 12.96 26.87
CA ASP A 43 -44.11 11.93 26.06
C ASP A 43 -43.23 12.57 24.97
N PHE A 44 -43.72 13.64 24.34
CA PHE A 44 -42.94 14.42 23.38
C PHE A 44 -41.67 15.03 24.00
N ARG A 45 -41.77 15.66 25.17
CA ARG A 45 -40.60 16.22 25.88
C ARG A 45 -39.60 15.14 26.29
N ARG A 46 -40.07 13.94 26.65
CA ARG A 46 -39.20 12.80 26.93
C ARG A 46 -38.47 12.33 25.67
N GLY A 47 -39.16 12.28 24.54
CA GLY A 47 -38.57 11.98 23.24
C GLY A 47 -37.47 12.97 22.84
N LEU A 48 -37.71 14.28 23.02
CA LEU A 48 -36.71 15.31 22.78
C LEU A 48 -35.48 15.16 23.67
N GLY A 49 -35.67 14.89 24.97
CA GLY A 49 -34.53 14.64 25.86
C GLY A 49 -33.71 13.40 25.46
N GLY A 50 -34.37 12.36 24.96
CA GLY A 50 -33.69 11.20 24.36
C GLY A 50 -32.88 11.57 23.13
N LEU A 51 -33.44 12.38 22.24
CA LEU A 51 -32.76 12.88 21.04
C LEU A 51 -31.53 13.74 21.40
N ASP A 52 -31.66 14.63 22.38
CA ASP A 52 -30.57 15.49 22.84
C ASP A 52 -29.42 14.67 23.43
N SER A 53 -29.73 13.59 24.16
CA SER A 53 -28.72 12.68 24.67
C SER A 53 -28.00 11.93 23.53
N LEU A 54 -28.74 11.48 22.52
CA LEU A 54 -28.18 10.81 21.36
C LEU A 54 -27.30 11.75 20.53
N HIS A 55 -27.70 13.02 20.43
CA HIS A 55 -26.93 14.06 19.77
C HIS A 55 -25.58 14.27 20.49
N GLY A 56 -25.60 14.38 21.81
CA GLY A 56 -24.37 14.50 22.60
C GLY A 56 -23.42 13.31 22.44
N ASP A 57 -23.97 12.08 22.42
CA ASP A 57 -23.18 10.87 22.19
C ASP A 57 -22.56 10.83 20.79
N LEU A 58 -23.33 11.23 19.76
CA LEU A 58 -22.84 11.34 18.39
C LEU A 58 -21.74 12.39 18.23
N ASP A 59 -21.86 13.53 18.91
CA ASP A 59 -20.82 14.57 18.92
C ASP A 59 -19.51 14.03 19.52
N MET A 60 -19.59 13.28 20.62
CA MET A 60 -18.42 12.64 21.22
C MET A 60 -17.80 11.59 20.30
N GLN A 61 -18.62 10.75 19.66
CA GLN A 61 -18.14 9.77 18.68
C GLN A 61 -17.49 10.44 17.47
N LEU A 62 -18.02 11.55 16.99
CA LEU A 62 -17.45 12.31 15.88
C LEU A 62 -16.09 12.92 16.23
N ILE A 63 -15.93 13.43 17.47
CA ILE A 63 -14.64 13.93 17.96
C ILE A 63 -13.62 12.78 18.04
N ALA A 64 -14.00 11.63 18.58
CA ALA A 64 -13.14 10.45 18.65
C ALA A 64 -12.76 9.92 17.25
N ALA A 65 -13.71 9.88 16.32
CA ALA A 65 -13.45 9.46 14.94
C ALA A 65 -12.47 10.42 14.24
N ARG A 66 -12.63 11.74 14.43
CA ARG A 66 -11.69 12.74 13.88
C ARG A 66 -10.31 12.66 14.51
N SER A 67 -10.21 12.38 15.81
CA SER A 67 -8.91 12.26 16.48
C SER A 67 -8.16 11.03 15.96
N ILE A 68 -8.83 9.89 15.81
CA ILE A 68 -8.27 8.67 15.21
C ILE A 68 -7.83 8.93 13.77
N HIS A 69 -8.68 9.59 12.97
CA HIS A 69 -8.36 9.90 11.58
C HIS A 69 -7.11 10.78 11.45
N ARG A 70 -7.03 11.87 12.22
CA ARG A 70 -5.89 12.79 12.17
C ARG A 70 -4.61 12.20 12.77
N ALA A 71 -4.71 11.57 13.94
CA ALA A 71 -3.53 11.10 14.67
C ALA A 71 -2.95 9.82 14.07
N MET A 72 -3.81 8.88 13.65
CA MET A 72 -3.37 7.57 13.18
C MET A 72 -3.47 7.41 11.67
N LEU A 73 -4.61 7.75 11.05
CA LEU A 73 -4.81 7.42 9.64
C LEU A 73 -4.00 8.32 8.70
N SER A 74 -3.94 9.62 8.98
CA SER A 74 -3.12 10.56 8.19
C SER A 74 -1.63 10.23 8.30
N THR A 75 -1.13 10.00 9.51
CA THR A 75 0.28 9.70 9.76
C THR A 75 0.69 8.34 9.19
N ALA A 76 -0.19 7.34 9.27
CA ALA A 76 0.01 6.05 8.60
C ALA A 76 0.03 6.21 7.07
N GLY A 77 -0.82 7.07 6.52
CA GLY A 77 -0.82 7.41 5.10
C GLY A 77 0.52 8.02 4.65
N ASP A 78 0.98 9.06 5.35
CA ASP A 78 2.24 9.74 5.04
C ASP A 78 3.45 8.81 5.15
N THR A 79 3.47 7.94 6.17
CA THR A 79 4.56 6.96 6.35
C THR A 79 4.54 5.88 5.28
N ALA A 80 3.36 5.39 4.87
CA ALA A 80 3.21 4.43 3.78
C ALA A 80 3.66 5.02 2.44
N GLU A 81 3.33 6.28 2.15
CA GLU A 81 3.81 6.97 0.95
C GLU A 81 5.33 7.09 0.95
N ARG A 82 5.92 7.57 2.06
CA ARG A 82 7.38 7.64 2.21
C ARG A 82 8.05 6.28 2.06
N LEU A 83 7.50 5.23 2.69
CA LEU A 83 8.01 3.86 2.56
C LEU A 83 7.95 3.39 1.10
N SER A 84 6.85 3.65 0.39
CA SER A 84 6.70 3.29 -1.02
C SER A 84 7.75 3.97 -1.90
N THR A 85 8.01 5.26 -1.67
CA THR A 85 9.06 5.98 -2.42
C THR A 85 10.46 5.41 -2.15
N MET A 86 10.77 5.09 -0.89
CA MET A 86 12.05 4.46 -0.53
C MET A 86 12.21 3.07 -1.14
N ILE A 87 11.14 2.25 -1.14
CA ILE A 87 11.17 0.93 -1.77
C ILE A 87 11.39 1.03 -3.28
N ARG A 88 10.76 2.00 -3.96
CA ARG A 88 10.99 2.23 -5.39
C ARG A 88 12.45 2.63 -5.67
N ALA A 89 13.03 3.51 -4.83
CA ALA A 89 14.43 3.89 -4.96
C ALA A 89 15.37 2.68 -4.73
N LEU A 90 15.06 1.85 -3.74
CA LEU A 90 15.81 0.62 -3.45
C LEU A 90 15.70 -0.40 -4.59
N ASP A 91 14.53 -0.58 -5.19
CA ASP A 91 14.35 -1.48 -6.34
C ASP A 91 15.19 -1.02 -7.55
N MET A 92 15.25 0.28 -7.80
CA MET A 92 16.09 0.85 -8.86
C MET A 92 17.57 0.59 -8.59
N GLU A 93 18.03 0.76 -7.35
CA GLU A 93 19.42 0.50 -7.00
C GLU A 93 19.76 -0.99 -7.07
N LYS A 94 18.83 -1.85 -6.63
CA LYS A 94 18.96 -3.30 -6.77
C LYS A 94 19.10 -3.71 -8.24
N ARG A 95 18.26 -3.18 -9.14
CA ARG A 95 18.36 -3.46 -10.59
C ARG A 95 19.70 -3.01 -11.17
N ARG A 96 20.26 -1.88 -10.71
CA ARG A 96 21.59 -1.43 -11.11
C ARG A 96 22.67 -2.41 -10.64
N VAL A 97 22.62 -2.82 -9.38
CA VAL A 97 23.56 -3.80 -8.82
C VAL A 97 23.48 -5.14 -9.56
N GLU A 98 22.27 -5.62 -9.85
CA GLU A 98 22.07 -6.84 -10.64
C GLU A 98 22.63 -6.69 -12.06
N ALA A 99 22.42 -5.55 -12.73
CA ALA A 99 23.01 -5.30 -14.04
C ALA A 99 24.55 -5.28 -14.00
N THR A 100 25.15 -4.69 -12.95
CA THR A 100 26.61 -4.72 -12.79
C THR A 100 27.13 -6.12 -12.48
N LEU A 101 26.38 -6.94 -11.74
CA LEU A 101 26.77 -8.31 -11.42
C LEU A 101 26.89 -9.16 -12.68
N ILE A 102 25.97 -9.01 -13.63
CA ILE A 102 26.01 -9.71 -14.93
C ILE A 102 27.31 -9.37 -15.68
N VAL A 103 27.70 -8.08 -15.71
CA VAL A 103 28.94 -7.63 -16.36
C VAL A 103 30.18 -8.22 -15.66
N ILE A 104 30.15 -8.32 -14.33
CA ILE A 104 31.23 -8.94 -13.54
C ILE A 104 31.34 -10.44 -13.84
N GLU A 105 30.22 -11.15 -13.90
CA GLU A 105 30.18 -12.58 -14.25
C GLU A 105 30.77 -12.83 -15.63
N GLN A 106 30.39 -12.03 -16.63
CA GLN A 106 30.94 -12.10 -17.98
C GLN A 106 32.45 -11.79 -18.03
N ALA A 107 32.93 -10.82 -17.25
CA ALA A 107 34.36 -10.53 -17.17
C ALA A 107 35.16 -11.66 -16.49
N MET A 108 34.58 -12.32 -15.49
CA MET A 108 35.19 -13.50 -14.86
C MET A 108 35.20 -14.71 -15.80
N GLU A 109 34.12 -14.91 -16.56
CA GLU A 109 34.06 -15.94 -17.60
C GLU A 109 35.11 -15.70 -18.69
N LEU A 110 35.26 -14.46 -19.15
CA LEU A 110 36.31 -14.07 -20.09
C LEU A 110 37.70 -14.41 -19.55
N LYS A 111 37.97 -14.07 -18.28
CA LYS A 111 39.23 -14.39 -17.62
C LYS A 111 39.48 -15.89 -17.56
N ALA A 112 38.46 -16.69 -17.23
CA ALA A 112 38.56 -18.14 -17.20
C ALA A 112 38.84 -18.72 -18.60
N CYS A 113 38.18 -18.20 -19.64
CA CYS A 113 38.40 -18.62 -21.02
C CYS A 113 39.83 -18.32 -21.49
N ILE A 114 40.38 -17.13 -21.17
CA ILE A 114 41.76 -16.76 -21.51
C ILE A 114 42.77 -17.64 -20.77
N ALA A 115 42.55 -17.90 -19.49
CA ALA A 115 43.40 -18.81 -18.72
C ALA A 115 43.35 -20.25 -19.28
N GLY A 116 42.16 -20.73 -19.63
CA GLY A 116 41.96 -22.04 -20.27
C GLY A 116 42.65 -22.14 -21.63
N LEU A 117 42.53 -21.10 -22.46
CA LEU A 117 43.21 -20.99 -23.75
C LEU A 117 44.74 -21.12 -23.58
N ILE A 118 45.33 -20.36 -22.66
CA ILE A 118 46.77 -20.40 -22.37
C ILE A 118 47.19 -21.79 -21.86
N GLY A 119 46.41 -22.36 -20.95
CA GLY A 119 46.66 -23.70 -20.42
C GLY A 119 46.65 -24.78 -21.51
N SER A 120 45.69 -24.73 -22.43
CA SER A 120 45.55 -25.66 -23.55
C SER A 120 46.63 -25.49 -24.62
N MET A 121 47.05 -24.25 -24.91
CA MET A 121 48.13 -23.97 -25.86
C MET A 121 49.54 -24.24 -25.30
N GLY A 122 49.67 -24.39 -23.97
CA GLY A 122 50.93 -24.64 -23.28
C GLY A 122 51.41 -26.09 -23.41
N ALA A 123 51.72 -26.73 -22.28
CA ALA A 123 52.27 -28.08 -22.23
C ALA A 123 51.43 -29.19 -22.94
N PRO A 124 50.08 -29.17 -22.90
CA PRO A 124 49.28 -30.22 -23.54
C PRO A 124 49.08 -30.04 -25.07
N GLN A 125 49.29 -28.84 -25.63
CA GLN A 125 49.10 -28.52 -27.05
C GLN A 125 47.75 -28.99 -27.64
N ASP A 126 46.70 -28.89 -26.83
CA ASP A 126 45.35 -29.28 -27.23
C ASP A 126 44.67 -28.10 -27.94
N TRP A 127 44.88 -28.04 -29.25
CA TRP A 127 44.34 -26.98 -30.10
C TRP A 127 42.81 -27.05 -30.24
N GLU A 128 42.20 -28.21 -29.99
CA GLU A 128 40.74 -28.37 -30.00
C GLU A 128 40.12 -27.72 -28.76
N ALA A 129 40.70 -27.97 -27.58
CA ALA A 129 40.29 -27.30 -26.35
C ALA A 129 40.52 -25.78 -26.42
N ALA A 130 41.65 -25.35 -27.00
CA ALA A 130 41.94 -23.93 -27.24
C ALA A 130 40.90 -23.27 -28.15
N ALA A 131 40.51 -23.92 -29.25
CA ALA A 131 39.48 -23.42 -30.15
C ALA A 131 38.10 -23.32 -29.46
N ASN A 132 37.78 -24.27 -28.58
CA ASN A 132 36.55 -24.22 -27.79
C ASN A 132 36.53 -23.03 -26.83
N TYR A 133 37.61 -22.78 -26.08
CA TYR A 133 37.70 -21.60 -25.20
C TYR A 133 37.63 -20.27 -25.98
N LEU A 134 38.22 -20.22 -27.18
CA LEU A 134 38.10 -19.06 -28.06
C LEU A 134 36.66 -18.84 -28.53
N SER A 135 35.95 -19.93 -28.87
CA SER A 135 34.54 -19.85 -29.27
C SER A 135 33.65 -19.35 -28.12
N LEU A 136 33.90 -19.78 -26.88
CA LEU A 136 33.17 -19.32 -25.71
C LEU A 136 33.44 -17.84 -25.42
N ALA A 137 34.70 -17.40 -25.46
CA ALA A 137 35.08 -16.00 -25.31
C ALA A 137 34.45 -15.10 -26.38
N SER A 138 34.24 -15.61 -27.60
CA SER A 138 33.61 -14.85 -28.70
C SER A 138 32.13 -14.56 -28.49
N ASN A 139 31.45 -15.28 -27.58
CA ASN A 139 30.05 -15.03 -27.24
C ASN A 139 29.88 -13.90 -26.21
N ILE A 140 30.99 -13.40 -25.63
CA ILE A 140 30.95 -12.34 -24.63
C ILE A 140 30.75 -10.98 -25.33
N PRO A 141 29.82 -10.12 -24.87
CA PRO A 141 29.56 -8.83 -25.49
C PRO A 141 30.80 -7.92 -25.54
N GLU A 142 31.01 -7.25 -26.68
CA GLU A 142 32.24 -6.48 -26.92
C GLU A 142 32.32 -5.18 -26.10
N ASP A 143 31.20 -4.66 -25.61
CA ASP A 143 31.11 -3.59 -24.62
C ASP A 143 31.67 -4.03 -23.26
N VAL A 144 31.52 -5.29 -22.88
CA VAL A 144 32.12 -5.84 -21.65
C VAL A 144 33.61 -6.09 -21.83
N ILE A 145 34.03 -6.66 -22.97
CA ILE A 145 35.45 -6.90 -23.29
C ILE A 145 36.25 -5.59 -23.30
N ARG A 146 35.65 -4.50 -23.82
CA ARG A 146 36.27 -3.17 -23.88
C ARG A 146 36.02 -2.30 -22.66
N GLY A 147 35.26 -2.78 -21.68
CA GLY A 147 34.96 -2.03 -20.48
C GLY A 147 36.17 -1.89 -19.58
N ASP A 148 36.27 -0.75 -18.88
CA ASP A 148 37.35 -0.46 -17.92
C ASP A 148 37.52 -1.56 -16.85
N PHE A 149 36.41 -2.20 -16.48
CA PHE A 149 36.41 -3.30 -15.52
C PHE A 149 37.14 -4.55 -16.04
N ALA A 150 36.88 -4.95 -17.29
CA ALA A 150 37.56 -6.08 -17.89
C ALA A 150 39.06 -5.78 -18.07
N LEU A 151 39.41 -4.56 -18.48
CA LEU A 151 40.80 -4.11 -18.59
C LEU A 151 41.58 -4.21 -17.25
N ALA A 152 40.90 -4.02 -16.12
CA ALA A 152 41.53 -4.11 -14.80
C ALA A 152 41.57 -5.54 -14.23
N VAL A 153 40.53 -6.34 -14.46
CA VAL A 153 40.32 -7.63 -13.75
C VAL A 153 40.81 -8.83 -14.55
N VAL A 154 40.71 -8.79 -15.88
CA VAL A 154 41.06 -9.90 -16.77
C VAL A 154 42.58 -10.16 -16.83
N PRO A 155 43.46 -9.13 -16.89
CA PRO A 155 44.90 -9.37 -16.87
C PRO A 155 45.33 -10.23 -15.68
N SER A 156 46.27 -11.13 -15.93
CA SER A 156 46.79 -12.09 -14.98
C SER A 156 48.30 -12.24 -15.15
N ILE A 157 48.96 -12.93 -14.22
CA ILE A 157 50.40 -13.22 -14.30
C ILE A 157 50.73 -13.98 -15.59
N GLU A 158 49.81 -14.83 -16.06
CA GLU A 158 49.93 -15.65 -17.27
C GLU A 158 49.55 -14.88 -18.55
N ALA A 159 48.80 -13.78 -18.41
CA ALA A 159 48.32 -12.92 -19.49
C ALA A 159 48.39 -11.45 -19.03
N PRO A 160 49.58 -10.83 -19.03
CA PRO A 160 49.77 -9.48 -18.50
C PRO A 160 49.12 -8.41 -19.39
N ASP A 161 48.92 -8.71 -20.66
CA ASP A 161 48.34 -7.78 -21.63
C ASP A 161 46.80 -7.73 -21.50
N PRO A 162 46.19 -6.54 -21.66
CA PRO A 162 44.75 -6.40 -21.63
C PRO A 162 44.07 -7.22 -22.74
N PRO A 163 42.80 -7.63 -22.57
CA PRO A 163 42.12 -8.59 -23.46
C PRO A 163 42.10 -8.19 -24.95
N MET A 164 42.17 -6.90 -25.28
CA MET A 164 42.25 -6.40 -26.66
C MET A 164 43.65 -6.51 -27.28
N ASP A 165 44.68 -6.48 -26.44
CA ASP A 165 46.09 -6.51 -26.83
C ASP A 165 46.73 -7.88 -26.56
N TYR A 166 45.97 -8.84 -26.03
CA TYR A 166 46.44 -10.21 -25.78
C TYR A 166 46.86 -10.86 -27.10
N ASN A 167 48.17 -10.89 -27.31
CA ASN A 167 48.83 -11.55 -28.42
C ASN A 167 49.67 -12.70 -27.85
N PRO A 168 49.32 -13.98 -28.11
CA PRO A 168 50.09 -15.10 -27.59
C PRO A 168 51.51 -15.19 -28.18
N ASP A 169 51.86 -14.39 -29.20
CA ASP A 169 53.18 -14.44 -29.83
C ASP A 169 53.63 -13.06 -30.36
N TYR A 170 54.71 -12.51 -29.78
CA TYR A 170 55.26 -11.16 -30.08
C TYR A 170 55.78 -10.97 -31.53
N SER A 171 55.53 -11.90 -32.46
CA SER A 171 56.09 -11.86 -33.82
C SER A 171 55.12 -12.14 -34.98
N GLN A 172 53.83 -12.42 -34.75
CA GLN A 172 52.87 -12.57 -35.85
C GLN A 172 51.54 -11.87 -35.58
N LYS A 173 50.92 -11.37 -36.66
CA LYS A 173 49.62 -10.68 -36.62
C LYS A 173 48.62 -11.51 -35.79
N PRO A 174 47.75 -10.87 -34.99
CA PRO A 174 46.91 -11.64 -34.09
C PRO A 174 45.98 -12.55 -34.91
N LEU A 175 45.96 -13.84 -34.54
CA LEU A 175 45.11 -14.88 -35.14
C LEU A 175 43.63 -14.47 -35.21
N TRP A 176 43.19 -13.58 -34.32
CA TRP A 176 41.86 -12.96 -34.34
C TRP A 176 41.53 -12.28 -35.68
N SER A 177 42.53 -11.69 -36.35
CA SER A 177 42.35 -11.00 -37.63
C SER A 177 42.12 -11.95 -38.82
N ILE A 178 42.50 -13.23 -38.68
CA ILE A 178 42.25 -14.27 -39.68
C ILE A 178 40.81 -14.77 -39.57
N PHE A 179 40.30 -14.89 -38.34
CA PHE A 179 38.95 -15.41 -38.11
C PHE A 179 37.84 -14.38 -38.39
N LYS A 180 38.11 -13.07 -38.27
CA LYS A 180 37.12 -12.02 -38.59
C LYS A 180 36.80 -11.85 -40.09
N ARG A 181 37.42 -12.64 -40.97
CA ARG A 181 37.35 -12.49 -42.44
C ARG A 181 36.68 -13.67 -43.15
N ILE A 182 36.15 -14.63 -42.38
CA ILE A 182 35.21 -15.67 -42.81
C ILE A 182 33.84 -15.30 -42.22
#